data_AF-A0A219ANB3-F1
#
_entry.id   AF-A0A219ANB3-F1
#
_cell.length_a   1.000
_cell.length_b   1.000
_cell.length_c   1.000
_cell.angle_alpha   90.00
_cell.angle_beta   90.00
_cell.angle_gamma   90.00
#
_symmetry.space_group_name_H-M   'P 1'
#
loop_
_entity.id
_entity.type
_entity.pdbx_description
1 polymer ?
#
loop_
_entity_poly.entity_id
_entity_poly.type
_entity_poly.pdbx_seq_one_letter_code
_entity_poly.pdbx_strand_id
1 'polypeptide(L)'
;MYDILNNDPTTKTSIEPMLSTIPSYTALGMASLLPHTNLKYDDKNILVDGQSSLSTNDRDKILKKYQSNAVAVQYDEIKSFKIQELREKYNDVNLIYIYHNQIDARGDNNKTEDEVFMATGEAIHEIKNLITKLTNSRLFSNFFVTADHGFIYKRDKLEESSKVDLSTVDSFYKNKRFLLTYSPIEIDACISFPLNYINNNDVYVTTPIGSGIFKIGGSGQNYVHGGASLEECMIPLLKVKTSTRSSSKMQNTVDLQLMSTNNKITNNICVFTFYQSENISSTVTPLEAKIYFEDENGEKISNEVIIYANKNTDSAEDREFKEKFTLMQKEYSKDKKYFMVIKDVKTNMEIKREEFIIDIAFQDGFSFF
;
A
#
# COMPACT_ATOMS: atom_id res chain seq x y z
N MET A 1 -4.63 -5.17 -3.32
CA MET A 1 -3.90 -3.89 -3.45
C MET A 1 -2.84 -3.70 -2.37
N TYR A 2 -3.19 -3.83 -1.09
CA TYR A 2 -2.24 -3.74 0.03
C TYR A 2 -0.95 -4.54 -0.22
N ASP A 3 -1.06 -5.83 -0.52
CA ASP A 3 0.12 -6.68 -0.76
C ASP A 3 0.97 -6.20 -1.94
N ILE A 4 0.33 -5.75 -3.02
CA ILE A 4 1.03 -5.23 -4.21
C ILE A 4 1.85 -3.99 -3.88
N LEU A 5 1.30 -3.10 -3.04
CA LEU A 5 2.03 -1.91 -2.58
C LEU A 5 3.08 -2.30 -1.55
N ASN A 6 2.74 -3.11 -0.54
CA ASN A 6 3.67 -3.51 0.52
C ASN A 6 4.88 -4.30 0.02
N ASN A 7 4.75 -5.03 -1.09
CA ASN A 7 5.86 -5.71 -1.76
C ASN A 7 6.71 -4.77 -2.65
N ASP A 8 6.29 -3.52 -2.87
CA ASP A 8 7.08 -2.51 -3.56
C ASP A 8 8.05 -1.86 -2.56
N PRO A 9 9.38 -2.00 -2.76
CA PRO A 9 10.38 -1.47 -1.83
C PRO A 9 10.32 0.05 -1.66
N THR A 10 9.73 0.77 -2.62
CA THR A 10 9.63 2.22 -2.51
C THR A 10 8.45 2.70 -1.68
N THR A 11 7.64 1.79 -1.13
CA THR A 11 6.43 2.15 -0.39
C THR A 11 6.39 1.55 1.01
N LYS A 12 5.71 2.26 1.92
CA LYS A 12 5.30 1.77 3.24
C LYS A 12 3.80 1.95 3.32
N THR A 13 3.08 0.84 3.50
CA THR A 13 1.61 0.83 3.46
C THR A 13 1.04 0.28 4.76
N SER A 14 -0.02 0.89 5.27
CA SER A 14 -0.90 0.30 6.29
C SER A 14 -2.33 0.24 5.77
N ILE A 15 -3.11 -0.72 6.25
CA ILE A 15 -4.54 -0.85 5.97
C ILE A 15 -5.33 -0.83 7.28
N GLU A 16 -6.42 -0.08 7.29
CA GLU A 16 -7.39 -0.09 8.38
C GLU A 16 -8.82 -0.14 7.82
N PRO A 17 -9.77 -0.77 8.52
CA PRO A 17 -11.17 -0.71 8.13
C PRO A 17 -11.74 0.68 8.44
N MET A 18 -12.61 1.17 7.55
CA MET A 18 -13.42 2.36 7.74
C MET A 18 -14.89 2.00 7.47
N LEU A 19 -15.80 2.65 8.18
CA LEU A 19 -17.23 2.53 7.92
C LEU A 19 -17.64 3.55 6.86
N SER A 20 -18.27 3.07 5.81
CA SER A 20 -19.03 3.87 4.84
C SER A 20 -20.35 4.34 5.47
N THR A 21 -21.14 5.07 4.69
CA THR A 21 -22.45 5.56 5.06
C THR A 21 -23.55 4.52 4.89
N ILE A 22 -24.70 4.76 5.49
CA ILE A 22 -25.95 4.07 5.19
C ILE A 22 -26.95 5.16 4.74
N PRO A 23 -27.42 5.15 3.48
CA PRO A 23 -27.14 4.16 2.45
C PRO A 23 -25.68 4.19 1.96
N SER A 24 -25.13 3.02 1.64
CA SER A 24 -23.74 2.85 1.19
C SER A 24 -23.64 3.06 -0.34
N TYR A 25 -23.84 4.30 -0.78
CA TYR A 25 -23.90 4.63 -2.21
C TYR A 25 -23.09 5.88 -2.54
N THR A 26 -22.78 6.02 -3.82
CA THR A 26 -21.82 6.97 -4.37
C THR A 26 -22.01 8.41 -3.87
N ALA A 27 -23.22 8.96 -3.97
CA ALA A 27 -23.42 10.38 -3.69
C ALA A 27 -23.18 10.75 -2.22
N LEU A 28 -23.68 9.95 -1.26
CA LEU A 28 -23.45 10.20 0.17
C LEU A 28 -22.07 9.75 0.62
N GLY A 29 -21.56 8.63 0.11
CA GLY A 29 -20.20 8.16 0.41
C GLY A 29 -19.15 9.18 -0.03
N MET A 30 -19.22 9.66 -1.27
CA MET A 30 -18.30 10.71 -1.76
C MET A 30 -18.46 12.03 -1.02
N ALA A 31 -19.68 12.45 -0.67
CA ALA A 31 -19.90 13.67 0.11
C ALA A 31 -19.31 13.57 1.52
N SER A 32 -19.41 12.40 2.16
CA SER A 32 -18.92 12.16 3.52
C SER A 32 -17.38 12.13 3.61
N LEU A 33 -16.69 11.89 2.49
CA LEU A 33 -15.23 11.93 2.40
C LEU A 33 -14.66 13.35 2.22
N LEU A 34 -15.52 14.35 2.02
CA LEU A 34 -15.11 15.75 1.98
C LEU A 34 -15.03 16.31 3.41
N PRO A 35 -14.16 17.31 3.66
CA PRO A 35 -14.19 18.04 4.92
C PRO A 35 -15.55 18.75 5.08
N HIS A 36 -16.20 18.53 6.22
CA HIS A 36 -17.55 19.05 6.47
C HIS A 36 -17.85 19.20 7.96
N THR A 37 -18.81 20.07 8.26
CA THR A 37 -19.47 20.14 9.58
C THR A 37 -20.89 19.57 9.51
N ASN A 38 -21.56 19.72 8.36
CA ASN A 38 -22.93 19.27 8.17
C ASN A 38 -23.15 18.68 6.76
N LEU A 39 -23.88 17.57 6.71
CA LEU A 39 -24.40 16.97 5.48
C LEU A 39 -25.92 17.10 5.43
N LYS A 40 -26.50 17.28 4.23
CA LYS A 40 -27.95 17.33 4.08
C LYS A 40 -28.39 16.77 2.73
N TYR A 41 -29.35 15.86 2.73
CA TYR A 41 -30.11 15.47 1.55
C TYR A 41 -30.91 16.64 0.98
N ASP A 42 -30.80 16.81 -0.33
CA ASP A 42 -31.56 17.75 -1.14
C ASP A 42 -31.96 17.02 -2.43
N ASP A 43 -33.09 16.29 -2.35
CA ASP A 43 -33.58 15.40 -3.40
C ASP A 43 -32.51 14.37 -3.85
N LYS A 44 -31.94 14.54 -5.05
CA LYS A 44 -30.89 13.66 -5.61
C LYS A 44 -29.47 14.13 -5.30
N ASN A 45 -29.32 15.20 -4.54
CA ASN A 45 -28.04 15.80 -4.19
C ASN A 45 -27.74 15.66 -2.69
N ILE A 46 -26.46 15.73 -2.36
CA ILE A 46 -25.99 15.89 -0.98
C ILE A 46 -25.35 17.27 -0.88
N LEU A 47 -25.83 18.05 0.07
CA LEU A 47 -25.25 19.33 0.43
C LEU A 47 -24.21 19.14 1.52
N VAL A 48 -23.00 19.62 1.27
CA VAL A 48 -21.88 19.67 2.20
C VAL A 48 -21.72 21.13 2.64
N ASP A 49 -22.02 21.41 3.92
CA ASP A 49 -22.06 22.76 4.47
C ASP A 49 -22.90 23.73 3.60
N GLY A 50 -24.04 23.24 3.09
CA GLY A 50 -24.96 23.99 2.23
C GLY A 50 -24.57 24.08 0.76
N GLN A 51 -23.49 23.43 0.32
CA GLN A 51 -23.03 23.42 -1.08
C GLN A 51 -23.24 22.04 -1.71
N SER A 52 -23.64 22.03 -2.97
CA SER A 52 -23.70 20.80 -3.78
C SER A 52 -22.37 20.04 -3.75
N SER A 53 -22.42 18.70 -3.69
CA SER A 53 -21.27 17.82 -3.92
C SER A 53 -21.43 16.93 -5.16
N LEU A 54 -22.40 17.24 -6.03
CA LEU A 54 -22.81 16.38 -7.14
C LEU A 54 -21.71 16.19 -8.20
N SER A 55 -21.01 17.27 -8.55
CA SER A 55 -19.97 17.23 -9.59
C SER A 55 -18.56 17.33 -9.01
N THR A 56 -17.54 16.88 -9.74
CA THR A 56 -16.13 17.08 -9.35
C THR A 56 -15.80 18.56 -9.15
N ASN A 57 -16.36 19.46 -9.96
CA ASN A 57 -16.18 20.90 -9.80
C ASN A 57 -16.84 21.45 -8.53
N ASP A 58 -17.97 20.90 -8.10
CA ASP A 58 -18.58 21.34 -6.84
C ASP A 58 -17.78 20.84 -5.63
N ARG A 59 -17.27 19.61 -5.70
CA ARG A 59 -16.36 19.05 -4.70
C ARG A 59 -15.03 19.81 -4.62
N ASP A 60 -14.51 20.28 -5.76
CA ASP A 60 -13.35 21.17 -5.83
C ASP A 60 -13.56 22.49 -5.06
N LYS A 61 -14.72 23.14 -5.26
CA LYS A 61 -15.08 24.36 -4.52
C LYS A 61 -15.16 24.12 -3.01
N ILE A 62 -15.72 22.98 -2.59
CA ILE A 62 -15.79 22.60 -1.18
C ILE A 62 -14.37 22.45 -0.61
N LEU A 63 -13.51 21.66 -1.25
CA LEU A 63 -12.12 21.46 -0.80
C LEU A 63 -11.35 22.77 -0.67
N LYS A 64 -11.51 23.69 -1.63
CA LYS A 64 -10.83 24.99 -1.64
C LYS A 64 -11.21 25.92 -0.50
N LYS A 65 -12.37 25.72 0.15
CA LYS A 65 -12.71 26.45 1.39
C LYS A 65 -11.87 26.01 2.58
N TYR A 66 -11.43 24.76 2.60
CA TYR A 66 -10.64 24.18 3.69
C TYR A 66 -9.13 24.27 3.41
N GLN A 67 -8.72 24.14 2.16
CA GLN A 67 -7.35 24.27 1.70
C GLN A 67 -7.34 24.99 0.35
N SER A 68 -6.89 26.24 0.30
CA SER A 68 -6.96 27.09 -0.92
C SER A 68 -6.25 26.45 -2.12
N ASN A 69 -5.19 25.69 -1.86
CA ASN A 69 -4.39 25.00 -2.87
C ASN A 69 -4.78 23.52 -3.00
N ALA A 70 -6.05 23.18 -2.77
CA ALA A 70 -6.59 21.85 -3.03
C ALA A 70 -7.20 21.76 -4.43
N VAL A 71 -7.22 20.55 -4.99
CA VAL A 71 -7.91 20.27 -6.26
C VAL A 71 -8.67 18.95 -6.19
N ALA A 72 -9.89 18.91 -6.74
CA ALA A 72 -10.58 17.68 -7.09
C ALA A 72 -10.51 17.41 -8.60
N VAL A 73 -10.11 16.20 -9.01
CA VAL A 73 -9.99 15.81 -10.43
C VAL A 73 -10.50 14.39 -10.68
N GLN A 74 -10.90 14.10 -11.91
CA GLN A 74 -11.10 12.72 -12.35
C GLN A 74 -9.76 12.05 -12.69
N TYR A 75 -9.64 10.75 -12.40
CA TYR A 75 -8.49 9.94 -12.77
C TYR A 75 -8.19 10.02 -14.29
N ASP A 76 -9.23 10.00 -15.12
CA ASP A 76 -9.11 10.04 -16.57
C ASP A 76 -8.47 11.33 -17.10
N GLU A 77 -8.58 12.43 -16.37
CA GLU A 77 -7.97 13.71 -16.74
C GLU A 77 -6.45 13.71 -16.52
N ILE A 78 -5.94 12.89 -15.59
CA ILE A 78 -4.54 12.91 -15.18
C ILE A 78 -3.75 11.67 -15.60
N LYS A 79 -4.45 10.57 -15.94
CA LYS A 79 -3.79 9.32 -16.34
C LYS A 79 -2.93 9.47 -17.58
N SER A 80 -3.31 10.36 -18.50
CA SER A 80 -2.59 10.65 -19.75
C SER A 80 -1.42 11.63 -19.61
N PHE A 81 -1.40 12.48 -18.58
CA PHE A 81 -0.37 13.52 -18.45
C PHE A 81 1.05 12.95 -18.33
N LYS A 82 2.04 13.59 -18.94
CA LYS A 82 3.45 13.29 -18.69
C LYS A 82 3.87 13.86 -17.34
N ILE A 83 5.01 13.40 -16.83
CA ILE A 83 5.55 13.89 -15.53
C ILE A 83 5.74 15.41 -15.53
N GLN A 84 6.18 15.99 -16.66
CA GLN A 84 6.35 17.44 -16.77
C GLN A 84 5.01 18.19 -16.70
N GLU A 85 3.99 17.73 -17.44
CA GLU A 85 2.65 18.34 -17.43
C GLU A 85 2.01 18.25 -16.03
N LEU A 86 2.23 17.13 -15.32
CA LEU A 86 1.81 17.01 -13.92
C LEU A 86 2.47 18.06 -13.03
N ARG A 87 3.79 18.29 -13.19
CA ARG A 87 4.50 19.31 -12.41
C ARG A 87 3.99 20.71 -12.74
N GLU A 88 3.89 21.04 -14.01
CA GLU A 88 3.39 22.35 -14.45
C GLU A 88 1.99 22.64 -13.91
N LYS A 89 1.10 21.63 -13.88
CA LYS A 89 -0.28 21.81 -13.43
C LYS A 89 -0.45 21.78 -11.90
N TYR A 90 0.37 21.02 -11.18
CA TYR A 90 0.12 20.70 -9.78
C TYR A 90 1.27 21.04 -8.81
N ASN A 91 2.31 21.78 -9.25
CA ASN A 91 3.45 22.14 -8.39
C ASN A 91 3.05 22.86 -7.09
N ASP A 92 2.03 23.72 -7.15
CA ASP A 92 1.60 24.53 -6.01
C ASP A 92 0.40 23.92 -5.27
N VAL A 93 0.01 22.68 -5.61
CA VAL A 93 -1.13 21.96 -5.04
C VAL A 93 -0.68 21.12 -3.86
N ASN A 94 -1.26 21.38 -2.69
CA ASN A 94 -0.91 20.69 -1.44
C ASN A 94 -1.80 19.47 -1.15
N LEU A 95 -2.99 19.42 -1.75
CA LEU A 95 -3.98 18.37 -1.55
C LEU A 95 -4.69 18.08 -2.87
N ILE A 96 -4.71 16.82 -3.28
CA ILE A 96 -5.44 16.40 -4.47
C ILE A 96 -6.40 15.26 -4.13
N TYR A 97 -7.67 15.44 -4.47
CA TYR A 97 -8.69 14.39 -4.45
C TYR A 97 -8.84 13.86 -5.87
N ILE A 98 -8.62 12.57 -6.06
CA ILE A 98 -8.67 11.92 -7.36
C ILE A 98 -9.81 10.91 -7.34
N TYR A 99 -10.81 11.12 -8.20
CA TYR A 99 -11.96 10.24 -8.32
C TYR A 99 -11.69 9.19 -9.41
N HIS A 100 -11.84 7.92 -9.04
CA HIS A 100 -11.62 6.77 -9.92
C HIS A 100 -12.93 5.97 -9.99
N ASN A 101 -13.36 5.59 -11.19
CA ASN A 101 -14.73 5.10 -11.43
C ASN A 101 -14.77 3.76 -12.18
N GLN A 102 -13.68 3.00 -12.22
CA GLN A 102 -13.58 1.83 -13.11
C GLN A 102 -14.57 0.71 -12.75
N ILE A 103 -14.83 0.50 -11.45
CA ILE A 103 -15.70 -0.58 -10.98
C ILE A 103 -17.16 -0.23 -11.27
N ASP A 104 -17.65 0.89 -10.75
CA ASP A 104 -19.03 1.35 -10.96
C ASP A 104 -19.37 1.56 -12.43
N ALA A 105 -18.43 2.09 -13.24
CA ALA A 105 -18.66 2.27 -14.68
C ALA A 105 -18.98 0.97 -15.42
N ARG A 106 -18.48 -0.18 -14.93
CA ARG A 106 -18.83 -1.51 -15.45
C ARG A 106 -20.01 -2.13 -14.71
N GLY A 107 -20.03 -1.99 -13.38
CA GLY A 107 -21.03 -2.57 -12.49
C GLY A 107 -22.44 -2.01 -12.70
N ASP A 108 -22.59 -0.71 -12.91
CA ASP A 108 -23.90 -0.08 -13.13
C ASP A 108 -24.45 -0.30 -14.54
N ASN A 109 -23.62 -0.85 -15.44
CA ASN A 109 -24.02 -1.15 -16.80
C ASN A 109 -24.32 -2.64 -16.95
N ASN A 110 -25.60 -2.95 -17.16
CA ASN A 110 -26.12 -4.32 -17.33
C ASN A 110 -25.38 -5.18 -18.37
N LYS A 111 -24.68 -4.58 -19.35
CA LYS A 111 -23.91 -5.33 -20.35
C LYS A 111 -22.54 -5.78 -19.87
N THR A 112 -22.06 -5.24 -18.75
CA THR A 112 -20.69 -5.40 -18.25
C THR A 112 -20.64 -5.69 -16.75
N GLU A 113 -21.76 -5.97 -16.08
CA GLU A 113 -21.77 -6.20 -14.62
C GLU A 113 -20.93 -7.39 -14.22
N ASP A 114 -20.81 -8.41 -15.07
CA ASP A 114 -19.97 -9.58 -14.84
C ASP A 114 -18.46 -9.30 -15.00
N GLU A 115 -18.09 -8.12 -15.51
CA GLU A 115 -16.71 -7.68 -15.64
C GLU A 115 -16.17 -7.00 -14.36
N VAL A 116 -16.96 -6.86 -13.29
CA VAL A 116 -16.57 -6.11 -12.08
C VAL A 116 -15.32 -6.67 -11.39
N PHE A 117 -15.09 -7.98 -11.45
CA PHE A 117 -13.84 -8.58 -10.93
C PHE A 117 -12.63 -8.18 -11.77
N MET A 118 -12.79 -8.13 -13.10
CA MET A 118 -11.75 -7.65 -14.01
C MET A 118 -11.49 -6.15 -13.78
N ALA A 119 -12.56 -5.34 -13.69
CA ALA A 119 -12.46 -3.92 -13.38
C ALA A 119 -11.80 -3.67 -12.02
N THR A 120 -12.05 -4.51 -11.02
CA THR A 120 -11.39 -4.41 -9.71
C THR A 120 -9.89 -4.64 -9.84
N GLY A 121 -9.46 -5.67 -10.59
CA GLY A 121 -8.04 -5.92 -10.88
C GLY A 121 -7.38 -4.76 -11.62
N GLU A 122 -8.04 -4.23 -12.65
CA GLU A 122 -7.58 -3.06 -13.40
C GLU A 122 -7.47 -1.82 -12.51
N ALA A 123 -8.49 -1.51 -11.70
CA ALA A 123 -8.50 -0.39 -10.77
C ALA A 123 -7.29 -0.42 -9.83
N ILE A 124 -6.98 -1.59 -9.28
CA ILE A 124 -5.81 -1.78 -8.41
C ILE A 124 -4.51 -1.42 -9.15
N HIS A 125 -4.34 -1.87 -10.40
CA HIS A 125 -3.16 -1.55 -11.19
C HIS A 125 -3.09 -0.08 -11.60
N GLU A 126 -4.22 0.51 -12.00
CA GLU A 126 -4.34 1.92 -12.36
C GLU A 126 -3.97 2.83 -11.19
N ILE A 127 -4.52 2.57 -10.00
CA ILE A 127 -4.22 3.35 -8.80
C ILE A 127 -2.75 3.18 -8.39
N LYS A 128 -2.19 1.95 -8.45
CA LYS A 128 -0.76 1.72 -8.19
C LYS A 128 0.13 2.53 -9.14
N ASN A 129 -0.18 2.50 -10.43
CA ASN A 129 0.56 3.21 -11.46
C ASN A 129 0.48 4.73 -11.25
N LEU A 130 -0.69 5.22 -10.87
CA LEU A 130 -0.90 6.63 -10.53
C LEU A 130 -0.07 7.07 -9.33
N ILE A 131 -0.10 6.32 -8.22
CA ILE A 131 0.72 6.56 -7.03
C ILE A 131 2.21 6.64 -7.42
N THR A 132 2.67 5.68 -8.22
CA THR A 132 4.06 5.63 -8.71
C THR A 132 4.41 6.86 -9.55
N LYS A 133 3.49 7.26 -10.44
CA LYS A 133 3.66 8.42 -11.32
C LYS A 133 3.74 9.74 -10.55
N LEU A 134 2.85 9.94 -9.57
CA LEU A 134 2.82 11.12 -8.69
C LEU A 134 4.03 11.16 -7.74
N THR A 135 4.52 10.00 -7.32
CA THR A 135 5.76 9.88 -6.55
C THR A 135 6.97 10.29 -7.39
N ASN A 136 7.08 9.76 -8.62
CA ASN A 136 8.20 10.04 -9.52
C ASN A 136 8.18 11.48 -10.06
N SER A 137 7.01 12.12 -10.13
CA SER A 137 6.92 13.55 -10.40
C SER A 137 7.38 14.41 -9.23
N ARG A 138 7.59 13.83 -8.03
CA ARG A 138 7.96 14.52 -6.77
C ARG A 138 6.90 15.51 -6.28
N LEU A 139 5.65 15.32 -6.68
CA LEU A 139 4.53 16.16 -6.23
C LEU A 139 3.96 15.64 -4.90
N PHE A 140 3.78 14.33 -4.79
CA PHE A 140 3.13 13.71 -3.63
C PHE A 140 3.88 12.45 -3.20
N SER A 141 4.01 12.27 -1.89
CA SER A 141 4.63 11.10 -1.27
C SER A 141 3.77 10.46 -0.18
N ASN A 142 2.62 11.06 0.14
CA ASN A 142 1.65 10.54 1.09
C ASN A 142 0.31 10.41 0.36
N PHE A 143 -0.27 9.21 0.37
CA PHE A 143 -1.52 8.90 -0.29
C PHE A 143 -2.48 8.22 0.67
N PHE A 144 -3.74 8.57 0.56
CA PHE A 144 -4.86 7.86 1.17
C PHE A 144 -5.68 7.27 0.03
N VAL A 145 -5.93 5.96 0.07
CA VAL A 145 -6.79 5.29 -0.91
C VAL A 145 -7.93 4.61 -0.16
N THR A 146 -9.16 4.96 -0.53
CA THR A 146 -10.39 4.41 0.04
C THR A 146 -11.44 4.27 -1.04
N ALA A 147 -12.53 3.58 -0.71
CA ALA A 147 -13.77 3.63 -1.46
C ALA A 147 -14.78 4.55 -0.76
N ASP A 148 -15.82 4.96 -1.47
CA ASP A 148 -17.03 5.58 -0.95
C ASP A 148 -18.02 4.52 -0.45
N HIS A 149 -18.10 3.38 -1.13
CA HIS A 149 -18.85 2.19 -0.69
C HIS A 149 -18.22 0.90 -1.23
N GLY A 150 -18.64 -0.23 -0.67
CA GLY A 150 -18.45 -1.54 -1.29
C GLY A 150 -19.64 -1.92 -2.19
N PHE A 151 -19.69 -3.18 -2.62
CA PHE A 151 -20.75 -3.68 -3.49
C PHE A 151 -20.99 -5.18 -3.24
N ILE A 152 -22.16 -5.65 -3.66
CA ILE A 152 -22.49 -7.07 -3.75
C ILE A 152 -22.51 -7.44 -5.23
N TYR A 153 -21.81 -8.53 -5.56
CA TYR A 153 -21.95 -9.18 -6.85
C TYR A 153 -22.57 -10.58 -6.71
N LYS A 154 -23.61 -10.88 -7.49
CA LYS A 154 -24.21 -12.21 -7.61
C LYS A 154 -24.23 -12.63 -9.08
N ARG A 155 -23.74 -13.83 -9.39
CA ARG A 155 -23.78 -14.37 -10.76
C ARG A 155 -25.17 -14.88 -11.14
N ASP A 156 -25.87 -15.48 -10.18
CA ASP A 156 -27.21 -16.00 -10.40
C ASP A 156 -28.24 -14.89 -10.36
N LYS A 157 -29.28 -15.03 -11.21
CA LYS A 157 -30.46 -14.17 -11.12
C LYS A 157 -31.16 -14.44 -9.80
N LEU A 158 -31.56 -13.38 -9.11
CA LEU A 158 -32.36 -13.52 -7.90
C LEU A 158 -33.76 -14.01 -8.24
N GLU A 159 -34.17 -15.08 -7.56
CA GLU A 159 -35.55 -15.56 -7.59
C GLU A 159 -36.52 -14.45 -7.21
N GLU A 160 -37.70 -14.41 -7.84
CA GLU A 160 -38.70 -13.37 -7.55
C GLU A 160 -39.15 -13.37 -6.09
N SER A 161 -39.17 -14.53 -5.44
CA SER A 161 -39.45 -14.68 -4.01
C SER A 161 -38.41 -14.01 -3.09
N SER A 162 -37.22 -13.73 -3.61
CA SER A 162 -36.13 -13.07 -2.88
C SER A 162 -36.13 -11.55 -3.07
N LYS A 163 -37.15 -11.01 -3.75
CA LYS A 163 -37.30 -9.58 -4.00
C LYS A 163 -38.42 -9.00 -3.15
N VAL A 164 -38.18 -7.82 -2.60
CA VAL A 164 -39.16 -7.09 -1.79
C VAL A 164 -39.94 -6.13 -2.69
N ASP A 165 -41.27 -6.23 -2.71
CA ASP A 165 -42.17 -5.37 -3.50
C ASP A 165 -42.38 -4.02 -2.79
N LEU A 166 -42.19 -2.92 -3.53
CA LEU A 166 -42.32 -1.54 -3.06
C LEU A 166 -43.49 -0.78 -3.69
N SER A 167 -44.42 -1.47 -4.38
CA SER A 167 -45.48 -0.83 -5.18
C SER A 167 -46.39 0.11 -4.40
N THR A 168 -46.50 -0.05 -3.08
CA THR A 168 -47.36 0.76 -2.19
C THR A 168 -46.59 1.76 -1.33
N VAL A 169 -45.26 1.82 -1.45
CA VAL A 169 -44.41 2.66 -0.59
C VAL A 169 -44.17 4.02 -1.25
N ASP A 170 -44.60 5.08 -0.58
CA ASP A 170 -44.28 6.46 -0.98
C ASP A 170 -42.84 6.79 -0.55
N SER A 171 -41.97 7.03 -1.52
CA SER A 171 -40.54 7.28 -1.33
C SER A 171 -40.08 8.35 -2.31
N PHE A 172 -39.33 9.35 -1.86
CA PHE A 172 -38.78 10.36 -2.75
C PHE A 172 -37.57 9.85 -3.54
N TYR A 173 -36.92 8.79 -3.07
CA TYR A 173 -35.85 8.10 -3.77
C TYR A 173 -35.94 6.58 -3.54
N LYS A 174 -35.68 5.78 -4.58
CA LYS A 174 -35.54 4.33 -4.45
C LYS A 174 -34.62 3.75 -5.52
N ASN A 175 -33.83 2.76 -5.13
CA ASN A 175 -33.06 1.91 -6.03
C ASN A 175 -33.14 0.44 -5.54
N LYS A 176 -32.34 -0.46 -6.12
CA LYS A 176 -32.42 -1.91 -5.81
C LYS A 176 -32.01 -2.27 -4.38
N ARG A 177 -31.36 -1.37 -3.63
CA ARG A 177 -30.79 -1.65 -2.30
C ARG A 177 -31.30 -0.76 -1.19
N PHE A 178 -31.81 0.42 -1.50
CA PHE A 178 -32.40 1.30 -0.51
C PHE A 178 -33.52 2.16 -1.07
N LEU A 179 -34.32 2.71 -0.18
CA LEU A 179 -35.26 3.76 -0.46
C LEU A 179 -35.20 4.82 0.65
N LEU A 180 -35.54 6.07 0.30
CA LEU A 180 -35.58 7.20 1.22
C LEU A 180 -36.99 7.75 1.38
N THR A 181 -37.32 8.09 2.62
CA THR A 181 -38.65 8.55 3.05
C THR A 181 -38.55 9.67 4.08
N TYR A 182 -39.62 10.45 4.24
CA TYR A 182 -39.71 11.50 5.27
C TYR A 182 -40.30 10.99 6.60
N SER A 183 -40.69 9.72 6.64
CA SER A 183 -41.28 9.07 7.80
C SER A 183 -40.81 7.61 7.86
N PRO A 184 -40.66 7.01 9.04
CA PRO A 184 -40.31 5.60 9.14
C PRO A 184 -41.37 4.74 8.45
N ILE A 185 -40.92 3.66 7.84
CA ILE A 185 -41.75 2.68 7.15
C ILE A 185 -41.32 1.28 7.58
N GLU A 186 -42.31 0.42 7.78
CA GLU A 186 -42.08 -1.00 8.09
C GLU A 186 -42.33 -1.83 6.83
N ILE A 187 -41.29 -2.53 6.41
CA ILE A 187 -41.33 -3.45 5.27
C ILE A 187 -40.73 -4.77 5.74
N ASP A 188 -41.42 -5.87 5.45
CA ASP A 188 -40.94 -7.21 5.79
C ASP A 188 -39.54 -7.47 5.19
N ALA A 189 -38.71 -8.21 5.93
CA ALA A 189 -37.31 -8.49 5.60
C ALA A 189 -36.42 -7.24 5.32
N CYS A 190 -36.82 -6.06 5.80
CA CYS A 190 -36.04 -4.83 5.70
C CYS A 190 -35.71 -4.25 7.07
N ILE A 191 -34.73 -3.36 7.09
CA ILE A 191 -34.37 -2.56 8.25
C ILE A 191 -34.42 -1.08 7.86
N SER A 192 -34.96 -0.25 8.74
CA SER A 192 -35.09 1.20 8.55
C SER A 192 -34.26 1.94 9.59
N PHE A 193 -33.52 2.95 9.15
CA PHE A 193 -32.65 3.77 9.99
C PHE A 193 -32.95 5.26 9.78
N PRO A 194 -32.99 6.08 10.84
CA PRO A 194 -32.96 7.52 10.69
C PRO A 194 -31.57 7.97 10.22
N LEU A 195 -31.51 8.99 9.37
CA LEU A 195 -30.25 9.61 8.93
C LEU A 195 -29.78 10.74 9.87
N ASN A 196 -30.11 10.63 11.15
CA ASN A 196 -29.71 11.61 12.17
C ASN A 196 -28.20 11.67 12.39
N TYR A 197 -27.46 10.60 12.07
CA TYR A 197 -26.00 10.56 12.16
C TYR A 197 -25.29 11.51 11.18
N ILE A 198 -26.00 11.96 10.14
CA ILE A 198 -25.58 13.04 9.23
C ILE A 198 -26.45 14.29 9.40
N ASN A 199 -26.98 14.52 10.60
CA ASN A 199 -27.86 15.64 10.94
C ASN A 199 -29.10 15.77 10.04
N ASN A 200 -29.60 14.63 9.53
CA ASN A 200 -30.79 14.59 8.69
C ASN A 200 -31.94 13.88 9.41
N ASN A 201 -32.55 14.58 10.36
CA ASN A 201 -33.52 13.99 11.30
C ASN A 201 -34.85 13.62 10.64
N ASP A 202 -35.18 14.23 9.50
CA ASP A 202 -36.45 14.05 8.82
C ASP A 202 -36.37 13.00 7.70
N VAL A 203 -35.21 12.35 7.50
CA VAL A 203 -35.00 11.37 6.43
C VAL A 203 -34.68 9.99 7.02
N TYR A 204 -35.38 8.99 6.49
CA TYR A 204 -35.21 7.59 6.83
C TYR A 204 -34.73 6.83 5.61
N VAL A 205 -33.73 5.96 5.82
CA VAL A 205 -33.26 4.99 4.83
C VAL A 205 -33.79 3.61 5.20
N THR A 206 -34.36 2.91 4.23
CA THR A 206 -34.79 1.51 4.40
C THR A 206 -34.07 0.62 3.42
N THR A 207 -33.45 -0.46 3.91
CA THR A 207 -32.65 -1.41 3.12
C THR A 207 -33.11 -2.86 3.38
N PRO A 208 -33.06 -3.76 2.39
CA PRO A 208 -33.27 -5.19 2.64
C PRO A 208 -32.20 -5.74 3.60
N ILE A 209 -32.57 -6.72 4.42
CA ILE A 209 -31.62 -7.43 5.28
C ILE A 209 -30.70 -8.31 4.41
N GLY A 210 -29.40 -8.25 4.67
CA GLY A 210 -28.39 -9.01 3.93
C GLY A 210 -28.29 -8.59 2.46
N SER A 211 -28.34 -9.57 1.55
CA SER A 211 -28.07 -9.38 0.11
C SER A 211 -29.34 -9.40 -0.77
N GLY A 212 -30.52 -9.20 -0.19
CA GLY A 212 -31.80 -9.11 -0.91
C GLY A 212 -31.95 -7.80 -1.71
N ILE A 213 -32.81 -7.75 -2.72
CA ILE A 213 -33.00 -6.50 -3.50
C ILE A 213 -34.48 -6.11 -3.55
N PHE A 214 -34.75 -4.83 -3.75
CA PHE A 214 -36.09 -4.35 -4.06
C PHE A 214 -36.48 -4.69 -5.50
N LYS A 215 -37.75 -5.05 -5.71
CA LYS A 215 -38.34 -5.30 -7.02
C LYS A 215 -38.59 -3.99 -7.74
N ILE A 216 -37.53 -3.43 -8.32
CA ILE A 216 -37.57 -2.18 -9.09
C ILE A 216 -37.22 -2.47 -10.55
N GLY A 217 -37.97 -1.87 -11.46
CA GLY A 217 -37.70 -1.94 -12.90
C GLY A 217 -36.36 -1.30 -13.27
N GLY A 218 -35.69 -1.85 -14.26
CA GLY A 218 -34.39 -1.38 -14.75
C GLY A 218 -33.42 -2.52 -14.99
N SER A 219 -32.51 -2.34 -15.93
CA SER A 219 -31.48 -3.32 -16.28
C SER A 219 -30.50 -3.55 -15.11
N GLY A 220 -29.96 -4.77 -14.97
CA GLY A 220 -28.87 -5.05 -14.03
C GLY A 220 -29.23 -5.57 -12.65
N GLN A 221 -28.93 -6.82 -12.29
CA GLN A 221 -29.27 -7.36 -10.95
C GLN A 221 -28.08 -8.04 -10.28
N ASN A 222 -26.96 -8.08 -10.99
CA ASN A 222 -25.81 -8.84 -10.60
C ASN A 222 -24.86 -7.97 -9.78
N TYR A 223 -24.77 -6.67 -10.08
CA TYR A 223 -24.03 -5.67 -9.30
C TYR A 223 -24.99 -4.73 -8.58
N VAL A 224 -24.86 -4.62 -7.25
CA VAL A 224 -25.72 -3.74 -6.45
C VAL A 224 -24.95 -3.16 -5.26
N HIS A 225 -25.30 -1.92 -4.89
CA HIS A 225 -24.79 -1.24 -3.71
C HIS A 225 -25.85 -0.29 -3.12
N GLY A 226 -25.66 0.14 -1.88
CA GLY A 226 -26.55 1.07 -1.17
C GLY A 226 -27.24 0.49 0.06
N GLY A 227 -27.03 -0.80 0.34
CA GLY A 227 -27.57 -1.48 1.51
C GLY A 227 -26.81 -1.20 2.81
N ALA A 228 -27.02 -2.06 3.79
CA ALA A 228 -26.35 -2.03 5.10
C ALA A 228 -25.51 -3.29 5.36
N SER A 229 -25.16 -4.06 4.32
CA SER A 229 -24.32 -5.25 4.48
C SER A 229 -22.87 -4.86 4.79
N LEU A 230 -22.12 -5.77 5.42
CA LEU A 230 -20.71 -5.50 5.72
C LEU A 230 -19.89 -5.33 4.44
N GLU A 231 -20.20 -6.10 3.39
CA GLU A 231 -19.54 -6.01 2.09
C GLU A 231 -19.72 -4.65 1.42
N GLU A 232 -20.82 -3.95 1.70
CA GLU A 232 -21.07 -2.60 1.18
C GLU A 232 -20.59 -1.49 2.14
N CYS A 233 -20.66 -1.71 3.45
CA CYS A 233 -20.38 -0.68 4.46
C CYS A 233 -18.95 -0.70 5.01
N MET A 234 -18.24 -1.83 4.97
CA MET A 234 -16.86 -1.93 5.45
C MET A 234 -15.90 -1.70 4.29
N ILE A 235 -15.30 -0.50 4.26
CA ILE A 235 -14.39 -0.06 3.19
C ILE A 235 -12.95 0.03 3.71
N PRO A 236 -11.94 -0.23 2.87
CA PRO A 236 -10.54 -0.13 3.29
C PRO A 236 -10.04 1.31 3.25
N LEU A 237 -9.25 1.72 4.23
CA LEU A 237 -8.39 2.89 4.14
C LEU A 237 -6.93 2.46 4.07
N LEU A 238 -6.33 2.61 2.89
CA LEU A 238 -4.89 2.44 2.70
C LEU A 238 -4.18 3.76 2.95
N LYS A 239 -3.22 3.75 3.87
CA LYS A 239 -2.27 4.86 4.07
C LYS A 239 -0.95 4.45 3.44
N VAL A 240 -0.57 5.11 2.36
CA VAL A 240 0.62 4.78 1.57
C VAL A 240 1.61 5.93 1.65
N LYS A 241 2.80 5.66 2.17
CA LYS A 241 3.94 6.56 2.07
C LYS A 241 4.88 6.02 1.01
N THR A 242 5.32 6.87 0.09
CA THR A 242 6.21 6.48 -0.99
C THR A 242 7.51 7.28 -0.96
N SER A 243 8.53 6.73 -1.61
CA SER A 243 9.80 7.39 -1.86
C SER A 243 10.19 7.17 -3.32
N THR A 244 11.04 8.04 -3.87
CA THR A 244 11.62 7.79 -5.20
C THR A 244 12.68 6.70 -5.11
N ARG A 245 12.93 5.95 -6.19
CA ARG A 245 14.03 4.96 -6.21
C ARG A 245 15.41 5.55 -5.92
N SER A 246 15.64 6.82 -6.25
CA SER A 246 16.87 7.54 -5.89
C SER A 246 16.98 7.80 -4.37
N SER A 247 15.86 8.05 -3.70
CA SER A 247 15.80 8.17 -2.23
C SER A 247 15.72 6.82 -1.52
N SER A 248 15.23 5.76 -2.19
CA SER A 248 15.23 4.39 -1.67
C SER A 248 16.61 3.71 -1.76
N LYS A 249 17.64 4.39 -2.29
CA LYS A 249 19.04 4.02 -2.07
C LYS A 249 19.45 4.09 -0.59
N MET A 250 18.58 4.61 0.27
CA MET A 250 18.67 4.53 1.73
C MET A 250 17.80 3.41 2.31
N GLN A 251 17.39 2.40 1.53
CA GLN A 251 16.96 1.13 2.12
C GLN A 251 18.18 0.43 2.70
N ASN A 252 18.12 0.13 4.00
CA ASN A 252 19.15 -0.67 4.65
C ASN A 252 19.10 -2.07 4.03
N THR A 253 20.20 -2.52 3.45
CA THR A 253 20.39 -3.96 3.29
C THR A 253 20.39 -4.61 4.68
N VAL A 254 20.09 -5.91 4.77
CA VAL A 254 20.27 -6.64 6.03
C VAL A 254 21.67 -6.37 6.59
N ASP A 255 21.76 -6.11 7.89
CA ASP A 255 23.04 -5.88 8.54
C ASP A 255 23.74 -7.22 8.81
N LEU A 256 24.95 -7.36 8.30
CA LEU A 256 25.78 -8.56 8.38
C LEU A 256 26.93 -8.30 9.34
N GLN A 257 26.87 -8.93 10.51
CA GLN A 257 27.84 -8.72 11.58
C GLN A 257 28.76 -9.93 11.73
N LEU A 258 30.03 -9.68 12.02
CA LEU A 258 30.93 -10.71 12.50
C LEU A 258 30.57 -11.04 13.96
N MET A 259 30.33 -12.32 14.26
CA MET A 259 30.13 -12.75 15.65
C MET A 259 31.43 -12.58 16.43
N SER A 260 31.32 -11.99 17.63
CA SER A 260 32.44 -11.55 18.47
C SER A 260 33.64 -12.51 18.43
N THR A 261 34.75 -12.03 17.90
CA THR A 261 36.05 -12.70 17.96
C THR A 261 37.04 -11.85 18.72
N ASN A 262 38.17 -12.41 19.16
CA ASN A 262 39.26 -11.64 19.75
C ASN A 262 40.08 -10.86 18.68
N ASN A 263 39.54 -10.73 17.46
CA ASN A 263 40.16 -10.09 16.29
C ASN A 263 41.64 -10.47 16.08
N LYS A 264 41.97 -11.74 16.32
CA LYS A 264 43.32 -12.28 16.22
C LYS A 264 43.33 -13.52 15.34
N ILE A 265 44.24 -13.55 14.35
CA ILE A 265 44.46 -14.70 13.46
C ILE A 265 45.82 -15.31 13.79
N THR A 266 45.85 -16.59 14.13
CA THR A 266 47.08 -17.33 14.48
C THR A 266 47.43 -18.45 13.51
N ASN A 267 46.58 -18.69 12.50
CA ASN A 267 46.75 -19.73 11.49
C ASN A 267 46.48 -19.16 10.09
N ASN A 268 47.16 -19.68 9.06
CA ASN A 268 46.91 -19.29 7.66
C ASN A 268 45.47 -19.58 7.21
N ILE A 269 44.82 -20.58 7.81
CA ILE A 269 43.43 -20.93 7.56
C ILE A 269 42.63 -20.58 8.81
N CYS A 270 41.61 -19.73 8.66
CA CYS A 270 40.71 -19.33 9.74
C CYS A 270 39.26 -19.46 9.31
N VAL A 271 38.37 -19.63 10.28
CA VAL A 271 36.91 -19.71 10.06
C VAL A 271 36.27 -18.61 10.89
N PHE A 272 35.44 -17.81 10.24
CA PHE A 272 34.69 -16.73 10.85
C PHE A 272 33.19 -17.00 10.71
N THR A 273 32.42 -16.64 11.74
CA THR A 273 30.97 -16.75 11.71
C THR A 273 30.37 -15.35 11.58
N PHE A 274 29.57 -15.16 10.54
CA PHE A 274 28.79 -13.96 10.32
C PHE A 274 27.33 -14.24 10.63
N TYR A 275 26.60 -13.21 11.02
CA TYR A 275 25.20 -13.32 11.39
C TYR A 275 24.40 -12.17 10.77
N GLN A 276 23.25 -12.51 10.20
CA GLN A 276 22.29 -11.55 9.65
C GLN A 276 21.35 -11.07 10.77
N SER A 277 21.49 -9.80 11.17
CA SER A 277 20.86 -9.22 12.37
C SER A 277 19.32 -9.27 12.37
N GLU A 278 18.71 -9.19 11.19
CA GLU A 278 17.27 -9.08 10.98
C GLU A 278 16.82 -9.88 9.76
N ASN A 279 15.56 -10.34 9.74
CA ASN A 279 14.99 -10.98 8.56
C ASN A 279 14.78 -9.96 7.43
N ILE A 280 14.78 -10.43 6.18
CA ILE A 280 14.34 -9.61 5.05
C ILE A 280 12.90 -9.15 5.28
N SER A 281 12.62 -7.90 4.94
CA SER A 281 11.28 -7.33 5.01
C SER A 281 11.04 -6.36 3.86
N SER A 282 9.90 -5.68 3.84
CA SER A 282 9.62 -4.63 2.85
C SER A 282 10.57 -3.42 2.97
N THR A 283 11.17 -3.22 4.14
CA THR A 283 12.11 -2.12 4.40
C THR A 283 13.58 -2.53 4.44
N VAL A 284 13.86 -3.84 4.45
CA VAL A 284 15.21 -4.39 4.62
C VAL A 284 15.48 -5.41 3.53
N THR A 285 16.42 -5.11 2.62
CA THR A 285 16.65 -5.95 1.44
C THR A 285 17.81 -6.94 1.63
N PRO A 286 17.86 -8.04 0.88
CA PRO A 286 19.00 -8.97 0.92
C PRO A 286 20.33 -8.27 0.61
N LEU A 287 21.42 -8.79 1.18
CA LEU A 287 22.79 -8.34 0.93
C LEU A 287 23.60 -9.47 0.27
N GLU A 288 24.25 -9.17 -0.87
CA GLU A 288 25.33 -10.00 -1.41
C GLU A 288 26.66 -9.37 -1.00
N ALA A 289 27.27 -9.92 0.05
CA ALA A 289 28.48 -9.38 0.66
C ALA A 289 29.72 -10.10 0.13
N LYS A 290 30.71 -9.32 -0.31
CA LYS A 290 32.08 -9.80 -0.59
C LYS A 290 32.97 -9.48 0.59
N ILE A 291 33.63 -10.50 1.14
CA ILE A 291 34.48 -10.40 2.32
C ILE A 291 35.88 -10.89 2.00
N TYR A 292 36.91 -10.16 2.44
CA TYR A 292 38.31 -10.54 2.32
C TYR A 292 39.17 -9.79 3.34
N PHE A 293 40.42 -10.22 3.49
CA PHE A 293 41.43 -9.52 4.29
C PHE A 293 42.38 -8.72 3.41
N GLU A 294 42.77 -7.54 3.89
CA GLU A 294 43.81 -6.70 3.29
C GLU A 294 44.79 -6.19 4.36
N ASP A 295 45.98 -5.77 3.93
CA ASP A 295 46.94 -5.09 4.80
C ASP A 295 46.74 -3.58 4.85
N GLU A 296 47.59 -2.89 5.61
CA GLU A 296 47.56 -1.42 5.78
C GLU A 296 47.73 -0.62 4.48
N ASN A 297 48.25 -1.22 3.41
CA ASN A 297 48.40 -0.59 2.10
C ASN A 297 47.21 -0.88 1.16
N GLY A 298 46.21 -1.63 1.63
CA GLY A 298 45.07 -2.09 0.83
C GLY A 298 45.43 -3.26 -0.10
N GLU A 299 46.57 -3.92 0.09
CA GLU A 299 46.87 -5.15 -0.64
C GLU A 299 46.02 -6.29 -0.07
N LYS A 300 45.25 -6.97 -0.94
CA LYS A 300 44.48 -8.15 -0.53
C LYS A 300 45.42 -9.29 -0.12
N ILE A 301 45.17 -9.87 1.04
CA ILE A 301 45.99 -10.94 1.65
C ILE A 301 45.24 -12.26 1.86
N SER A 302 44.00 -12.40 1.39
CA SER A 302 43.22 -13.65 1.46
C SER A 302 42.47 -13.96 0.17
N ASN A 303 41.85 -15.14 0.09
CA ASN A 303 40.75 -15.38 -0.85
C ASN A 303 39.56 -14.44 -0.56
N GLU A 304 38.70 -14.26 -1.57
CA GLU A 304 37.39 -13.63 -1.41
C GLU A 304 36.36 -14.68 -1.01
N VAL A 305 35.43 -14.29 -0.15
CA VAL A 305 34.24 -15.04 0.24
C VAL A 305 33.01 -14.24 -0.16
N ILE A 306 31.99 -14.90 -0.69
CA ILE A 306 30.70 -14.28 -1.00
C ILE A 306 29.63 -14.85 -0.06
N ILE A 307 28.98 -13.98 0.71
CA ILE A 307 27.84 -14.34 1.55
C ILE A 307 26.56 -13.78 0.92
N TYR A 308 25.59 -14.66 0.69
CA TYR A 308 24.23 -14.29 0.32
C TYR A 308 23.38 -14.17 1.58
N ALA A 309 23.37 -12.99 2.20
CA ALA A 309 22.56 -12.73 3.38
C ALA A 309 21.12 -12.46 2.98
N ASN A 310 20.33 -13.54 2.89
CA ASN A 310 18.95 -13.52 2.45
C ASN A 310 18.00 -14.40 3.29
N LYS A 311 18.35 -14.63 4.56
CA LYS A 311 17.59 -15.54 5.43
C LYS A 311 16.29 -14.89 5.89
N ASN A 312 15.24 -15.70 6.00
CA ASN A 312 13.95 -15.34 6.57
C ASN A 312 13.46 -16.50 7.45
N THR A 313 13.94 -16.56 8.68
CA THR A 313 13.74 -17.69 9.61
C THR A 313 13.36 -17.19 11.00
N ASP A 314 12.61 -18.00 11.75
CA ASP A 314 12.15 -17.64 13.10
C ASP A 314 13.28 -17.73 14.13
N SER A 315 14.25 -18.62 13.94
CA SER A 315 15.44 -18.74 14.80
C SER A 315 16.56 -17.81 14.35
N ALA A 316 17.26 -17.20 15.31
CA ALA A 316 18.46 -16.41 15.07
C ALA A 316 19.67 -17.26 14.66
N GLU A 317 19.76 -18.51 15.15
CA GLU A 317 20.85 -19.44 14.86
C GLU A 317 20.87 -19.86 13.38
N ASP A 318 19.70 -19.93 12.74
CA ASP A 318 19.55 -20.27 11.31
C ASP A 318 20.01 -19.14 10.36
N ARG A 319 20.39 -17.99 10.94
CA ARG A 319 20.88 -16.78 10.24
C ARG A 319 22.41 -16.62 10.32
N GLU A 320 23.11 -17.68 10.71
CA GLU A 320 24.57 -17.73 10.73
C GLU A 320 25.18 -18.23 9.41
N PHE A 321 26.35 -17.69 9.07
CA PHE A 321 27.16 -18.06 7.91
C PHE A 321 28.59 -18.33 8.39
N LYS A 322 29.06 -19.57 8.26
CA LYS A 322 30.40 -19.98 8.69
C LYS A 322 31.31 -20.08 7.48
N GLU A 323 32.25 -19.14 7.38
CA GLU A 323 33.06 -18.98 6.18
C GLU A 323 34.55 -19.16 6.47
N LYS A 324 35.22 -19.83 5.53
CA LYS A 324 36.64 -20.16 5.61
C LYS A 324 37.47 -19.17 4.80
N PHE A 325 38.47 -18.59 5.45
CA PHE A 325 39.46 -17.73 4.85
C PHE A 325 40.82 -18.40 4.85
N THR A 326 41.54 -18.25 3.75
CA THR A 326 42.91 -18.72 3.53
C THR A 326 43.75 -17.51 3.20
N LEU A 327 44.68 -17.19 4.10
CA LEU A 327 45.65 -16.12 3.91
C LEU A 327 46.71 -16.53 2.88
N MET A 328 47.23 -15.55 2.15
CA MET A 328 48.34 -15.74 1.23
C MET A 328 49.59 -16.18 1.98
N GLN A 329 50.43 -16.98 1.34
CA GLN A 329 51.65 -17.49 1.94
C GLN A 329 52.75 -16.42 1.91
N LYS A 330 52.74 -15.52 2.90
CA LYS A 330 53.74 -14.48 3.13
C LYS A 330 54.02 -14.30 4.62
N GLU A 331 55.07 -13.56 4.95
CA GLU A 331 55.39 -13.21 6.33
C GLU A 331 54.41 -12.13 6.85
N TYR A 332 53.83 -12.38 8.03
CA TYR A 332 52.92 -11.46 8.72
C TYR A 332 53.56 -11.00 10.02
N SER A 333 53.37 -9.72 10.37
CA SER A 333 53.89 -9.14 11.61
C SER A 333 52.75 -8.66 12.49
N LYS A 334 52.80 -9.04 13.78
CA LYS A 334 51.87 -8.56 14.80
C LYS A 334 51.91 -7.04 15.03
N ASP A 335 52.97 -6.38 14.58
CA ASP A 335 53.14 -4.93 14.70
C ASP A 335 52.50 -4.16 13.54
N LYS A 336 52.00 -4.87 12.52
CA LYS A 336 51.27 -4.31 11.38
C LYS A 336 49.77 -4.45 11.55
N LYS A 337 49.03 -3.58 10.88
CA LYS A 337 47.56 -3.60 10.85
C LYS A 337 47.05 -4.39 9.67
N TYR A 338 46.02 -5.18 9.92
CA TYR A 338 45.29 -5.93 8.92
C TYR A 338 43.80 -5.66 9.08
N PHE A 339 43.06 -5.76 7.98
CA PHE A 339 41.66 -5.42 7.97
C PHE A 339 40.83 -6.50 7.30
N MET A 340 39.76 -6.91 7.96
CA MET A 340 38.66 -7.59 7.29
C MET A 340 37.75 -6.54 6.67
N VAL A 341 37.49 -6.65 5.37
CA VAL A 341 36.67 -5.71 4.62
C VAL A 341 35.43 -6.42 4.08
N ILE A 342 34.26 -5.83 4.30
CA ILE A 342 32.97 -6.29 3.79
C ILE A 342 32.48 -5.25 2.76
N LYS A 343 32.22 -5.70 1.53
CA LYS A 343 31.69 -4.87 0.43
C LYS A 343 30.36 -5.38 -0.06
N ASP A 344 29.47 -4.47 -0.44
CA ASP A 344 28.28 -4.81 -1.24
C ASP A 344 28.74 -5.13 -2.67
N VAL A 345 28.47 -6.35 -3.17
CA VAL A 345 28.81 -6.74 -4.54
C VAL A 345 28.11 -5.87 -5.57
N LYS A 346 26.88 -5.42 -5.30
CA LYS A 346 26.05 -4.67 -6.25
C LYS A 346 26.54 -3.23 -6.43
N THR A 347 26.93 -2.57 -5.34
CA THR A 347 27.38 -1.17 -5.36
C THR A 347 28.90 -1.03 -5.35
N ASN A 348 29.63 -2.10 -5.02
CA ASN A 348 31.06 -2.13 -4.80
C ASN A 348 31.55 -1.16 -3.70
N MET A 349 30.64 -0.74 -2.81
CA MET A 349 30.96 0.13 -1.67
C MET A 349 31.36 -0.71 -0.45
N GLU A 350 32.32 -0.19 0.33
CA GLU A 350 32.66 -0.75 1.64
C GLU A 350 31.51 -0.51 2.63
N ILE A 351 31.02 -1.59 3.21
CA ILE A 351 29.98 -1.59 4.24
C ILE A 351 30.64 -1.51 5.62
N LYS A 352 31.68 -2.33 5.83
CA LYS A 352 32.34 -2.48 7.12
C LYS A 352 33.81 -2.81 6.96
N ARG A 353 34.60 -2.33 7.92
CA ARG A 353 36.02 -2.63 8.09
C ARG A 353 36.32 -2.90 9.55
N GLU A 354 36.97 -4.02 9.83
CA GLU A 354 37.37 -4.41 11.18
C GLU A 354 38.87 -4.69 11.23
N GLU A 355 39.56 -4.14 12.23
CA GLU A 355 41.00 -4.34 12.43
C GLU A 355 41.27 -5.70 13.08
N PHE A 356 42.29 -6.39 12.57
CA PHE A 356 42.76 -7.69 13.03
C PHE A 356 44.27 -7.67 13.28
N ILE A 357 44.70 -8.45 14.27
CA ILE A 357 46.11 -8.79 14.52
C ILE A 357 46.39 -10.16 13.90
N ILE A 358 47.41 -10.25 13.04
CA ILE A 358 47.89 -11.52 12.50
C ILE A 358 49.20 -11.90 13.19
N ASP A 359 49.17 -13.01 13.92
CA ASP A 359 50.27 -13.54 14.74
C ASP A 359 50.44 -15.03 14.44
N ILE A 360 50.93 -15.31 13.24
CA ILE A 360 51.12 -16.66 12.73
C ILE A 360 52.57 -17.04 12.97
N ALA A 361 52.79 -18.12 13.73
CA ALA A 361 54.13 -18.64 13.91
C ALA A 361 54.68 -19.13 12.56
N PHE A 362 55.75 -18.50 12.08
CA PHE A 362 56.46 -18.96 10.90
C PHE A 362 57.11 -20.31 11.23
N GLN A 363 56.59 -21.40 10.68
CA GLN A 363 57.30 -22.68 10.69
C GLN A 363 58.33 -22.64 9.56
N ASP A 364 59.58 -22.35 9.92
CA ASP A 364 60.72 -22.64 9.05
C ASP A 364 60.66 -24.10 8.61
N GLY A 365 60.85 -24.30 7.29
CA GLY A 365 60.79 -25.60 6.67
C GLY A 365 61.73 -26.59 7.36
N PHE A 366 61.19 -27.74 7.77
CA PHE A 366 61.99 -28.92 8.01
C PHE A 366 62.71 -29.28 6.70
N SER A 367 64.00 -28.97 6.62
CA SER A 367 64.91 -29.61 5.68
C SER A 367 64.99 -31.10 6.03
N PHE A 368 64.35 -31.94 5.22
CA PHE A 368 64.75 -33.35 5.13
C PHE A 368 65.90 -33.42 4.12
N PHE A 369 67.08 -33.80 4.61
CA PHE A 369 68.20 -34.27 3.79
C PHE A 369 67.85 -35.59 3.10
#